data_AF-S3BR48-F1
#
_entry.id   AF-S3BR48-F1
#
_cell.length_a   1.000
_cell.length_b   1.000
_cell.length_c   1.000
_cell.angle_alpha   90.00
_cell.angle_beta   90.00
_cell.angle_gamma   90.00
#
_symmetry.space_group_name_H-M   'P 1'
#
loop_
_entity.id
_entity.type
_entity.pdbx_description
1 polymer ?
#
loop_
_entity_poly.entity_id
_entity_poly.type
_entity_poly.pdbx_seq_one_letter_code
_entity_poly.pdbx_strand_id
1 'polypeptide(L)'
;MEDDAKAYKVSLRNEHAIGAARSYSVFSGAPSITGKGVQPGDVLRAVCYATEKPLTYHGQESFEISYQYYAFIGELVDNKNGHRQVEIKHPCPVHLGDEMNNGSYVVARCVDGYAIHPPDTIRPKLSPRDTFTVFCADEPARGHSYVVGVAQDIHGGAAVLAAVPYNYGVEFKIQPNFKFYVRLQEGAVGEVMTDYNHAARIAFRGDRRQVSVQENADGGFNLIDSAGSLPTGDGSHPSRPIFPVGPTVGASNAPPPPPPPPNLGAASIEEDDEPDEDENPYDILRQFDTVFVIDDSGSMKGHSWRETRAVLKDITNICTEYDDDGVDIYFLNHRSAQSADMHKGRSSGGYHCVTTESEVFRIFNTVKPQYATPLGRRLHNILHVYLHMLEQHLKRGRESKPLNIIVITDGEPTDNVEDAIVWAATKMDKLDAPGSQVGLQFFQVGDKAKKSIDRMHRNIVKKQIRDIIDTVTWDAKNGKKVLTPEVILQTLIGSFKRRTKDESSDDDN
;
A
#
# COMPACT_ATOMS: atom_id res chain seq x y z
N MET A 1 30.21 5.60 10.85
CA MET A 1 31.00 4.52 10.21
C MET A 1 30.01 3.94 9.22
N GLU A 2 30.26 4.19 7.94
CA GLU A 2 29.40 3.93 6.77
C GLU A 2 27.90 4.27 6.91
N ASP A 3 27.52 5.41 6.31
CA ASP A 3 26.20 5.53 5.70
C ASP A 3 26.13 4.51 4.57
N ASP A 4 25.60 3.32 4.87
CA ASP A 4 25.06 2.44 3.83
C ASP A 4 23.92 3.19 3.15
N ALA A 5 24.25 3.86 2.04
CA ALA A 5 23.29 4.49 1.16
C ALA A 5 22.31 3.41 0.71
N LYS A 6 21.14 3.38 1.37
CA LYS A 6 20.08 2.43 1.04
C LYS A 6 19.80 2.61 -0.44
N ALA A 7 19.92 1.52 -1.19
CA ALA A 7 19.73 1.49 -2.62
C ALA A 7 18.83 0.31 -2.97
N TYR A 8 18.12 0.44 -4.07
CA TYR A 8 17.29 -0.60 -4.65
C TYR A 8 17.87 -1.00 -6.00
N LYS A 9 18.27 -2.26 -6.14
CA LYS A 9 18.72 -2.85 -7.39
C LYS A 9 17.52 -3.31 -8.22
N VAL A 10 17.48 -2.88 -9.47
CA VAL A 10 16.54 -3.38 -10.48
C VAL A 10 17.34 -4.16 -11.51
N SER A 11 16.90 -5.37 -11.83
CA SER A 11 17.39 -6.14 -12.97
C SER A 11 16.36 -6.13 -14.09
N LEU A 12 16.78 -5.92 -15.34
CA LEU A 12 15.92 -6.02 -16.52
C LEU A 12 16.34 -7.25 -17.32
N ARG A 13 15.39 -8.07 -17.77
CA ARG A 13 15.64 -9.34 -18.46
C ARG A 13 14.75 -9.51 -19.69
N ASN A 14 15.34 -9.95 -20.79
CA ASN A 14 14.64 -10.26 -22.03
C ASN A 14 14.39 -11.77 -22.17
N GLU A 15 13.15 -12.21 -22.02
CA GLU A 15 12.67 -13.57 -22.34
C GLU A 15 11.70 -13.57 -23.54
N HIS A 16 11.73 -12.54 -24.39
CA HIS A 16 10.75 -12.38 -25.46
C HIS A 16 10.90 -13.44 -26.56
N ALA A 17 11.99 -13.42 -27.33
CA ALA A 17 12.24 -14.43 -28.34
C ALA A 17 13.72 -14.57 -28.69
N ILE A 18 14.14 -15.79 -29.05
CA ILE A 18 15.48 -16.07 -29.56
C ILE A 18 15.75 -15.18 -30.79
N GLY A 19 16.77 -14.32 -30.69
CA GLY A 19 17.16 -13.38 -31.74
C GLY A 19 16.45 -12.01 -31.71
N ALA A 20 15.41 -11.83 -30.90
CA ALA A 20 14.79 -10.52 -30.68
C ALA A 20 15.54 -9.75 -29.58
N ALA A 21 16.47 -8.87 -29.98
CA ALA A 21 17.15 -7.99 -29.03
C ALA A 21 16.22 -6.83 -28.60
N ARG A 22 16.20 -6.53 -27.30
CA ARG A 22 15.26 -5.59 -26.68
C ARG A 22 15.99 -4.55 -25.85
N SER A 23 15.60 -3.30 -26.01
CA SER A 23 16.06 -2.17 -25.21
C SER A 23 14.92 -1.67 -24.34
N TYR A 24 15.23 -1.13 -23.16
CA TYR A 24 14.24 -0.71 -22.17
C TYR A 24 14.48 0.72 -21.65
N SER A 25 13.40 1.47 -21.46
CA SER A 25 13.37 2.76 -20.76
C SER A 25 12.70 2.61 -19.40
N VAL A 26 13.25 3.28 -18.38
CA VAL A 26 12.73 3.34 -17.01
C VAL A 26 12.42 4.79 -16.65
N PHE A 27 11.33 5.01 -15.92
CA PHE A 27 10.88 6.32 -15.47
C PHE A 27 10.20 6.25 -14.10
N SER A 28 10.30 7.31 -13.29
CA SER A 28 9.54 7.43 -12.05
C SER A 28 8.07 7.74 -12.33
N GLY A 29 7.19 7.36 -11.39
CA GLY A 29 5.79 7.78 -11.33
C GLY A 29 5.66 9.29 -11.28
N ALA A 30 4.46 9.81 -11.58
CA ALA A 30 4.23 11.25 -11.58
C ALA A 30 4.41 11.82 -10.15
N PRO A 31 5.38 12.73 -9.93
CA PRO A 31 5.48 13.46 -8.67
C PRO A 31 4.45 14.59 -8.65
N SER A 32 3.99 14.99 -7.47
CA SER A 32 3.16 16.18 -7.33
C SER A 32 4.06 17.42 -7.30
N ILE A 33 3.91 18.31 -8.28
CA ILE A 33 4.59 19.61 -8.32
C ILE A 33 3.52 20.69 -8.33
N THR A 34 3.48 21.49 -7.26
CA THR A 34 2.49 22.56 -7.10
C THR A 34 3.17 23.91 -6.92
N GLY A 35 2.71 24.90 -7.66
CA GLY A 35 3.22 26.27 -7.64
C GLY A 35 2.21 27.23 -8.24
N LYS A 36 2.36 28.53 -7.99
CA LYS A 36 1.42 29.54 -8.51
C LYS A 36 1.45 29.54 -10.05
N GLY A 37 0.34 29.16 -10.68
CA GLY A 37 0.16 29.17 -12.13
C GLY A 37 0.46 27.84 -12.82
N VAL A 38 1.07 26.87 -12.14
CA VAL A 38 1.40 25.55 -12.69
C VAL A 38 0.14 24.77 -13.08
N GLN A 39 0.09 24.29 -14.31
CA GLN A 39 -0.91 23.37 -14.83
C GLN A 39 -0.37 21.93 -14.83
N PRO A 40 -1.22 20.89 -14.82
CA PRO A 40 -0.78 19.49 -14.89
C PRO A 40 0.12 19.17 -16.11
N GLY A 41 -0.10 19.85 -17.24
CA GLY A 41 0.69 19.69 -18.46
C GLY A 41 2.08 20.36 -18.43
N ASP A 42 2.38 21.19 -17.42
CA ASP A 42 3.69 21.82 -17.27
C ASP A 42 4.73 20.88 -16.63
N VAL A 43 4.29 19.75 -16.06
CA VAL A 43 5.15 18.75 -15.39
C VAL A 43 5.76 17.81 -16.43
N LEU A 44 6.98 18.14 -16.85
CA LEU A 44 7.78 17.36 -17.78
C LEU A 44 8.39 16.15 -17.05
N ARG A 45 7.94 14.94 -17.34
CA ARG A 45 8.54 13.69 -16.82
C ARG A 45 9.61 13.19 -17.76
N ALA A 46 10.69 12.62 -17.23
CA ALA A 46 11.82 12.15 -18.04
C ALA A 46 12.03 10.62 -17.95
N VAL A 47 12.69 10.07 -18.96
CA VAL A 47 13.35 8.75 -18.86
C VAL A 47 14.50 8.89 -17.88
N CYS A 48 14.45 8.20 -16.75
CA CYS A 48 15.45 8.33 -15.68
C CYS A 48 16.57 7.27 -15.77
N TYR A 49 16.36 6.20 -16.54
CA TYR A 49 17.39 5.23 -16.93
C TYR A 49 16.98 4.54 -18.23
N ALA A 50 17.96 4.12 -19.04
CA ALA A 50 17.72 3.32 -20.24
C ALA A 50 18.91 2.38 -20.48
N THR A 51 18.66 1.21 -21.04
CA THR A 51 19.71 0.23 -21.38
C THR A 51 20.68 0.80 -22.42
N GLU A 52 21.99 0.73 -22.17
CA GLU A 52 22.98 1.22 -23.14
C GLU A 52 23.00 0.42 -24.44
N LYS A 53 22.64 -0.87 -24.36
CA LYS A 53 22.68 -1.82 -25.48
C LYS A 53 21.42 -2.70 -25.44
N PRO A 54 20.87 -3.11 -26.60
CA PRO A 54 19.80 -4.09 -26.64
C PRO A 54 20.22 -5.40 -25.97
N LEU A 55 19.43 -5.86 -25.00
CA LEU A 55 19.58 -7.15 -24.35
C LEU A 55 19.16 -8.23 -25.34
N THR A 56 20.05 -9.19 -25.61
CA THR A 56 19.70 -10.41 -26.36
C THR A 56 18.71 -11.26 -25.57
N TYR A 57 18.15 -12.31 -26.18
CA TYR A 57 17.41 -13.33 -25.44
C TYR A 57 18.25 -13.91 -24.28
N HIS A 58 17.63 -14.10 -23.11
CA HIS A 58 18.28 -14.38 -21.81
C HIS A 58 19.27 -13.30 -21.32
N GLY A 59 19.38 -12.17 -22.02
CA GLY A 59 20.21 -11.04 -21.64
C GLY A 59 19.62 -10.31 -20.44
N GLN A 60 20.49 -9.90 -19.53
CA GLN A 60 20.15 -9.18 -18.31
C GLN A 60 21.07 -7.97 -18.11
N GLU A 61 20.50 -6.84 -17.72
CA GLU A 61 21.22 -5.66 -17.22
C GLU A 61 20.71 -5.31 -15.82
N SER A 62 21.42 -4.49 -15.05
CA SER A 62 20.97 -4.04 -13.73
C SER A 62 21.47 -2.65 -13.39
N PHE A 63 20.64 -1.91 -12.66
CA PHE A 63 20.94 -0.58 -12.16
C PHE A 63 20.45 -0.43 -10.72
N GLU A 64 20.92 0.61 -10.03
CA GLU A 64 20.55 0.89 -8.64
C GLU A 64 19.87 2.26 -8.53
N ILE A 65 18.91 2.36 -7.60
CA ILE A 65 18.13 3.56 -7.29
C ILE A 65 18.37 3.88 -5.82
N SER A 66 18.99 5.02 -5.49
CA SER A 66 19.20 5.44 -4.09
C SER A 66 17.91 5.94 -3.43
N TYR A 67 17.96 6.26 -2.14
CA TYR A 67 16.88 7.01 -1.47
C TYR A 67 17.09 8.55 -1.52
N GLN A 68 18.23 9.01 -2.05
CA GLN A 68 18.60 10.42 -2.00
C GLN A 68 17.95 11.17 -3.17
N TYR A 69 17.01 12.05 -2.83
CA TYR A 69 16.46 13.01 -3.78
C TYR A 69 17.34 14.26 -3.88
N TYR A 70 17.29 14.90 -5.04
CA TYR A 70 17.96 16.15 -5.32
C TYR A 70 16.95 17.13 -5.91
N ALA A 71 16.93 18.35 -5.39
CA ALA A 71 16.38 19.47 -6.14
C ALA A 71 17.39 19.86 -7.21
N PHE A 72 16.95 20.33 -8.37
CA PHE A 72 17.87 20.87 -9.38
C PHE A 72 17.36 22.14 -10.04
N ILE A 73 18.31 22.88 -10.62
CA ILE A 73 18.08 23.82 -11.72
C ILE A 73 18.79 23.29 -12.97
N GLY A 74 18.16 23.47 -14.13
CA GLY A 74 18.65 22.99 -15.42
C GLY A 74 18.11 23.76 -16.61
N GLU A 75 18.45 23.30 -17.81
CA GLU A 75 17.91 23.80 -19.08
C GLU A 75 17.15 22.70 -19.81
N LEU A 76 16.07 23.10 -20.49
CA LEU A 76 15.37 22.26 -21.48
C LEU A 76 15.99 22.51 -22.86
N VAL A 77 16.67 21.50 -23.39
CA VAL A 77 17.38 21.55 -24.67
C VAL A 77 16.63 20.75 -25.72
N ASP A 78 16.29 21.36 -26.86
CA ASP A 78 15.75 20.64 -28.01
C ASP A 78 16.88 19.87 -28.72
N ASN A 79 16.71 18.56 -28.87
CA ASN A 79 17.66 17.72 -29.60
C ASN A 79 17.43 17.77 -31.12
N LYS A 80 18.39 17.29 -31.91
CA LYS A 80 18.34 17.33 -33.38
C LYS A 80 17.18 16.55 -34.00
N ASN A 81 16.51 15.69 -33.23
CA ASN A 81 15.39 14.88 -33.66
C ASN A 81 14.02 15.51 -33.26
N GLY A 82 14.02 16.67 -32.59
CA GLY A 82 12.80 17.37 -32.15
C GLY A 82 12.27 16.93 -30.78
N HIS A 83 12.98 16.04 -30.07
CA HIS A 83 12.65 15.67 -28.70
C HIS A 83 13.35 16.61 -27.72
N ARG A 84 12.80 16.79 -26.52
CA ARG A 84 13.36 17.68 -25.49
C ARG A 84 14.09 16.90 -24.42
N GLN A 85 15.26 17.37 -24.01
CA GLN A 85 16.05 16.79 -22.93
C GLN A 85 16.22 17.81 -21.80
N VAL A 86 16.16 17.36 -20.55
CA VAL A 86 16.46 18.18 -19.37
C VAL A 86 17.93 17.96 -18.98
N GLU A 87 18.75 19.00 -19.06
CA GLU A 87 20.14 18.99 -18.62
C GLU A 87 20.25 19.57 -17.20
N ILE A 88 20.56 18.73 -16.22
CA ILE A 88 20.85 19.17 -14.84
C ILE A 88 22.18 19.90 -14.84
N LYS A 89 22.22 21.12 -14.27
CA LYS A 89 23.47 21.87 -14.08
C LYS A 89 24.02 21.67 -12.66
N HIS A 90 23.17 21.85 -11.65
CA HIS A 90 23.54 21.65 -10.24
C HIS A 90 22.41 20.90 -9.49
N PRO A 91 22.67 19.66 -9.04
CA PRO A 91 21.79 18.97 -8.10
C PRO A 91 22.15 19.31 -6.64
N CYS A 92 21.15 19.68 -5.85
CA CYS A 92 21.27 19.94 -4.41
C CYS A 92 20.53 18.83 -3.64
N PRO A 93 21.20 18.05 -2.75
CA PRO A 93 20.54 17.03 -1.95
C PRO A 93 19.40 17.63 -1.12
N VAL A 94 18.24 16.96 -1.14
CA VAL A 94 17.07 17.36 -0.36
C VAL A 94 16.54 16.24 0.52
N HIS A 95 15.96 16.62 1.65
CA HIS A 95 15.17 15.73 2.49
C HIS A 95 13.69 16.13 2.40
N LEU A 96 12.82 15.13 2.43
CA LEU A 96 11.38 15.34 2.51
C LEU A 96 10.99 15.69 3.95
N GLY A 97 9.94 16.49 4.13
CA GLY A 97 9.43 16.79 5.46
C GLY A 97 8.91 15.54 6.16
N ASP A 98 9.14 15.41 7.46
CA ASP A 98 8.60 14.33 8.27
C ASP A 98 7.79 14.89 9.46
N GLU A 99 7.64 14.13 10.54
CA GLU A 99 6.90 14.55 11.75
C GLU A 99 7.75 15.39 12.72
N MET A 100 9.07 15.35 12.54
CA MET A 100 10.08 15.89 13.45
C MET A 100 10.89 17.02 12.79
N ASN A 101 10.98 17.02 11.46
CA ASN A 101 11.72 17.99 10.67
C ASN A 101 10.90 18.46 9.44
N ASN A 102 11.02 19.75 9.11
CA ASN A 102 10.38 20.30 7.91
C ASN A 102 11.25 19.98 6.70
N GLY A 103 10.65 19.70 5.55
CA GLY A 103 11.42 19.31 4.37
C GLY A 103 12.33 20.43 3.88
N SER A 104 13.35 20.06 3.10
CA SER A 104 14.27 21.02 2.49
C SER A 104 13.52 22.18 1.85
N TYR A 105 13.99 23.39 2.11
CA TYR A 105 13.65 24.57 1.33
C TYR A 105 14.95 25.01 0.64
N VAL A 106 14.95 25.12 -0.68
CA VAL A 106 16.11 25.50 -1.47
C VAL A 106 15.78 26.65 -2.42
N VAL A 107 16.79 27.44 -2.73
CA VAL A 107 16.71 28.64 -3.57
C VAL A 107 17.42 28.36 -4.88
N ALA A 108 16.72 28.50 -6.00
CA ALA A 108 17.23 28.29 -7.35
C ALA A 108 17.45 29.63 -8.07
N ARG A 109 18.66 29.84 -8.58
CA ARG A 109 19.15 31.06 -9.24
C ARG A 109 19.62 30.75 -10.65
N CYS A 110 19.09 31.45 -11.65
CA CYS A 110 19.41 31.21 -13.06
C CYS A 110 20.46 32.19 -13.63
N VAL A 111 20.62 33.38 -13.04
CA VAL A 111 21.47 34.46 -13.61
C VAL A 111 22.95 34.30 -13.24
N ASP A 112 23.25 33.96 -11.98
CA ASP A 112 24.63 33.81 -11.48
C ASP A 112 25.22 32.41 -11.74
N GLY A 113 25.04 31.89 -12.96
CA GLY A 113 25.70 30.65 -13.40
C GLY A 113 25.14 29.36 -12.78
N TYR A 114 23.82 29.25 -12.63
CA TYR A 114 23.10 28.10 -12.04
C TYR A 114 23.48 27.78 -10.59
N ALA A 115 22.84 28.43 -9.62
CA ALA A 115 22.97 28.04 -8.22
C ALA A 115 21.68 27.41 -7.69
N ILE A 116 21.79 26.30 -6.95
CA ILE A 116 20.71 25.81 -6.09
C ILE A 116 21.27 25.40 -4.72
N HIS A 117 20.75 26.03 -3.67
CA HIS A 117 21.30 25.89 -2.32
C HIS A 117 20.25 26.16 -1.24
N PRO A 118 20.46 25.73 0.03
CA PRO A 118 19.66 26.17 1.16
C PRO A 118 19.70 27.71 1.31
N PRO A 119 18.62 28.36 1.79
CA PRO A 119 18.57 29.82 1.93
C PRO A 119 19.55 30.33 3.00
N ASP A 120 20.16 31.48 2.75
CA ASP A 120 21.11 32.13 3.68
C ASP A 120 20.44 32.68 4.97
N THR A 121 19.11 32.61 5.06
CA THR A 121 18.31 33.21 6.14
C THR A 121 18.18 32.29 7.36
N ILE A 122 18.47 32.83 8.55
CA ILE A 122 18.42 32.14 9.86
C ILE A 122 17.04 31.54 10.22
N ARG A 123 15.95 31.98 9.55
CA ARG A 123 14.61 31.40 9.72
C ARG A 123 14.22 30.64 8.44
N PRO A 124 14.24 29.30 8.42
CA PRO A 124 13.79 28.55 7.26
C PRO A 124 12.29 28.75 7.04
N LYS A 125 11.89 28.94 5.78
CA LYS A 125 10.51 28.70 5.34
C LYS A 125 10.26 27.18 5.35
N LEU A 126 9.07 26.77 5.76
CA LEU A 126 8.77 25.36 6.06
C LEU A 126 8.13 24.68 4.85
N SER A 127 8.71 23.55 4.41
CA SER A 127 8.06 22.64 3.45
C SER A 127 7.12 21.68 4.19
N PRO A 128 5.89 21.44 3.70
CA PRO A 128 4.98 20.42 4.24
C PRO A 128 5.60 19.01 4.33
N ARG A 129 5.00 18.17 5.18
CA ARG A 129 5.29 16.73 5.29
C ARG A 129 5.32 16.07 3.90
N ASP A 130 6.27 15.16 3.71
CA ASP A 130 6.56 14.39 2.51
C ASP A 130 6.96 15.22 1.27
N THR A 131 7.16 16.55 1.42
CA THR A 131 7.58 17.46 0.35
C THR A 131 8.92 18.15 0.62
N PHE A 132 9.52 18.71 -0.44
CA PHE A 132 10.50 19.79 -0.36
C PHE A 132 10.05 20.98 -1.22
N THR A 133 10.64 22.16 -1.03
CA THR A 133 10.28 23.38 -1.76
C THR A 133 11.47 23.96 -2.50
N VAL A 134 11.26 24.33 -3.78
CA VAL A 134 12.22 25.08 -4.61
C VAL A 134 11.67 26.48 -4.87
N PHE A 135 12.42 27.51 -4.50
CA PHE A 135 12.06 28.91 -4.76
C PHE A 135 12.89 29.50 -5.88
N CYS A 136 12.23 30.02 -6.92
CA CYS A 136 12.86 30.67 -8.06
C CYS A 136 13.15 32.15 -7.77
N ALA A 137 14.40 32.47 -7.42
CA ALA A 137 14.76 33.76 -6.83
C ALA A 137 15.11 34.90 -7.79
N ASP A 138 15.48 34.62 -9.04
CA ASP A 138 15.99 35.62 -9.99
C ASP A 138 15.20 35.59 -11.31
N GLU A 139 15.14 36.71 -12.03
CA GLU A 139 14.41 36.77 -13.30
C GLU A 139 15.22 36.12 -14.44
N PRO A 140 14.66 35.14 -15.17
CA PRO A 140 15.40 34.40 -16.19
C PRO A 140 15.80 35.27 -17.38
N ALA A 141 17.00 35.03 -17.90
CA ALA A 141 17.47 35.64 -19.15
C ALA A 141 16.49 35.33 -20.31
N ARG A 142 16.17 36.34 -21.12
CA ARG A 142 15.23 36.20 -22.24
C ARG A 142 15.72 35.15 -23.23
N GLY A 143 14.85 34.20 -23.57
CA GLY A 143 15.10 33.17 -24.57
C GLY A 143 15.71 31.87 -24.04
N HIS A 144 16.00 31.76 -22.73
CA HIS A 144 16.41 30.51 -22.11
C HIS A 144 15.21 29.73 -21.55
N SER A 145 15.20 28.42 -21.78
CA SER A 145 14.18 27.48 -21.29
C SER A 145 14.63 26.83 -19.97
N TYR A 146 14.83 27.66 -18.94
CA TYR A 146 15.21 27.16 -17.61
C TYR A 146 14.11 26.30 -16.99
N VAL A 147 14.52 25.27 -16.24
CA VAL A 147 13.62 24.39 -15.49
C VAL A 147 14.14 24.15 -14.08
N VAL A 148 13.21 23.85 -13.16
CA VAL A 148 13.51 23.31 -11.82
C VAL A 148 12.75 22.00 -11.62
N GLY A 149 13.23 21.14 -10.72
CA GLY A 149 12.55 19.87 -10.51
C GLY A 149 13.17 18.97 -9.45
N VAL A 150 12.81 17.69 -9.55
CA VAL A 150 13.32 16.59 -8.72
C VAL A 150 14.13 15.62 -9.57
N ALA A 151 15.32 15.30 -9.08
CA ALA A 151 16.18 14.23 -9.54
C ALA A 151 16.44 13.24 -8.40
N GLN A 152 16.96 12.06 -8.73
CA GLN A 152 17.34 11.02 -7.78
C GLN A 152 18.60 10.34 -8.30
N ASP A 153 19.50 9.90 -7.42
CA ASP A 153 20.66 9.11 -7.88
C ASP A 153 20.17 7.74 -8.35
N ILE A 154 20.38 7.50 -9.66
CA ILE A 154 20.07 6.27 -10.38
C ILE A 154 21.31 5.92 -11.21
N HIS A 155 21.81 4.69 -11.05
CA HIS A 155 23.03 4.21 -11.72
C HIS A 155 24.29 5.07 -11.41
N GLY A 156 24.38 5.68 -10.23
CA GLY A 156 25.55 6.47 -9.80
C GLY A 156 25.57 7.90 -10.36
N GLY A 157 24.42 8.43 -10.77
CA GLY A 157 24.26 9.77 -11.31
C GLY A 157 22.87 10.34 -11.05
N ALA A 158 22.79 11.66 -10.89
CA ALA A 158 21.50 12.34 -10.69
C ALA A 158 20.65 12.27 -11.98
N ALA A 159 19.63 11.42 -11.98
CA ALA A 159 18.68 11.28 -13.06
C ALA A 159 17.44 12.15 -12.83
N VAL A 160 16.99 12.86 -13.86
CA VAL A 160 15.76 13.67 -13.81
C VAL A 160 14.56 12.75 -13.64
N LEU A 161 13.71 13.05 -12.64
CA LEU A 161 12.42 12.39 -12.46
C LEU A 161 11.30 13.22 -13.09
N ALA A 162 11.25 14.51 -12.72
CA ALA A 162 10.40 15.49 -13.36
C ALA A 162 10.96 16.91 -13.23
N ALA A 163 10.57 17.76 -14.16
CA ALA A 163 10.91 19.17 -14.26
C ALA A 163 9.66 20.02 -14.54
N VAL A 164 9.69 21.29 -14.16
CA VAL A 164 8.72 22.32 -14.52
C VAL A 164 9.45 23.58 -14.99
N PRO A 165 8.83 24.41 -15.86
CA PRO A 165 9.39 25.71 -16.25
C PRO A 165 9.76 26.57 -15.04
N TYR A 166 10.96 27.16 -15.06
CA TYR A 166 11.41 28.10 -14.05
C TYR A 166 10.55 29.38 -14.12
N ASN A 167 9.78 29.65 -13.07
CA ASN A 167 8.94 30.84 -12.98
C ASN A 167 9.43 31.76 -11.85
N TYR A 168 9.94 32.93 -12.21
CA TYR A 168 10.47 33.90 -11.25
C TYR A 168 9.45 34.26 -10.15
N GLY A 169 9.91 34.26 -8.90
CA GLY A 169 9.10 34.56 -7.72
C GLY A 169 8.14 33.44 -7.30
N VAL A 170 8.17 32.27 -7.95
CA VAL A 170 7.33 31.11 -7.60
C VAL A 170 8.06 30.16 -6.65
N GLU A 171 7.33 29.72 -5.62
CA GLU A 171 7.67 28.57 -4.79
C GLU A 171 6.99 27.31 -5.37
N PHE A 172 7.80 26.32 -5.72
CA PHE A 172 7.35 25.01 -6.18
C PHE A 172 7.49 24.00 -5.04
N LYS A 173 6.37 23.48 -4.54
CA LYS A 173 6.33 22.37 -3.58
C LYS A 173 6.30 21.06 -4.35
N ILE A 174 7.27 20.20 -4.06
CA ILE A 174 7.53 18.96 -4.79
C ILE A 174 7.39 17.78 -3.83
N GLN A 175 6.47 16.86 -4.15
CA GLN A 175 6.31 15.56 -3.53
C GLN A 175 6.76 14.48 -4.52
N PRO A 176 7.93 13.86 -4.33
CA PRO A 176 8.38 12.77 -5.20
C PRO A 176 7.47 11.55 -5.13
N ASN A 177 7.50 10.73 -6.17
CA ASN A 177 6.76 9.48 -6.25
C ASN A 177 7.74 8.32 -6.43
N PHE A 178 7.85 7.45 -5.42
CA PHE A 178 8.84 6.35 -5.40
C PHE A 178 8.47 5.16 -6.31
N LYS A 179 7.27 5.16 -6.92
CA LYS A 179 6.89 4.11 -7.89
C LYS A 179 7.74 4.29 -9.15
N PHE A 180 8.37 3.24 -9.67
CA PHE A 180 9.07 3.27 -10.96
C PHE A 180 8.35 2.39 -11.97
N TYR A 181 8.61 2.62 -13.25
CA TYR A 181 7.99 1.90 -14.37
C TYR A 181 9.03 1.61 -15.44
N VAL A 182 8.92 0.46 -16.10
CA VAL A 182 9.75 0.06 -17.23
C VAL A 182 8.88 -0.24 -18.46
N ARG A 183 9.39 0.09 -19.64
CA ARG A 183 8.79 -0.25 -20.93
C ARG A 183 9.88 -0.48 -21.97
N LEU A 184 9.51 -0.91 -23.17
CA LEU A 184 10.41 -0.91 -24.32
C LEU A 184 10.97 0.50 -24.57
N GLN A 185 12.24 0.59 -24.99
CA GLN A 185 12.95 1.86 -25.03
C GLN A 185 12.37 2.81 -26.08
N GLU A 186 11.78 3.88 -25.56
CA GLU A 186 11.46 5.11 -26.27
C GLU A 186 12.18 6.25 -25.56
N GLY A 187 12.95 7.02 -26.32
CA GLY A 187 13.78 8.12 -25.81
C GLY A 187 15.09 7.70 -25.14
N ALA A 188 15.94 8.70 -24.89
CA ALA A 188 17.20 8.59 -24.14
C ALA A 188 17.07 9.11 -22.70
N VAL A 189 18.08 8.85 -21.85
CA VAL A 189 18.08 9.34 -20.45
C VAL A 189 18.02 10.88 -20.39
N GLY A 190 17.13 11.39 -19.55
CA GLY A 190 16.81 12.82 -19.42
C GLY A 190 15.85 13.36 -20.49
N GLU A 191 15.44 12.55 -21.47
CA GLU A 191 14.46 12.94 -22.50
C GLU A 191 13.04 12.96 -21.92
N VAL A 192 12.27 13.99 -22.29
CA VAL A 192 10.90 14.20 -21.81
C VAL A 192 9.94 13.21 -22.49
N MET A 193 9.25 12.41 -21.70
CA MET A 193 8.24 11.46 -22.18
C MET A 193 6.86 12.10 -22.30
N THR A 194 6.12 11.68 -23.33
CA THR A 194 4.75 12.15 -23.62
C THR A 194 3.68 11.05 -23.53
N ASP A 195 4.07 9.77 -23.55
CA ASP A 195 3.19 8.61 -23.39
C ASP A 195 3.52 7.80 -22.13
N TYR A 196 2.50 7.15 -21.57
CA TYR A 196 2.56 6.31 -20.37
C TYR A 196 1.97 4.90 -20.59
N ASN A 197 1.47 4.62 -21.80
CA ASN A 197 0.92 3.30 -22.15
C ASN A 197 2.01 2.21 -22.18
N HIS A 198 1.58 0.96 -22.02
CA HIS A 198 2.42 -0.25 -22.14
C HIS A 198 3.65 -0.28 -21.21
N ALA A 199 3.52 0.22 -19.98
CA ALA A 199 4.58 0.23 -18.98
C ALA A 199 4.26 -0.64 -17.76
N ALA A 200 5.25 -1.42 -17.33
CA ALA A 200 5.18 -2.30 -16.18
C ALA A 200 5.70 -1.62 -14.92
N ARG A 201 4.96 -1.70 -13.81
CA ARG A 201 5.35 -1.07 -12.54
C ARG A 201 6.45 -1.88 -11.86
N ILE A 202 7.60 -1.25 -11.59
CA ILE A 202 8.64 -1.77 -10.70
C ILE A 202 8.13 -1.62 -9.26
N ALA A 203 7.89 -2.75 -8.58
CA ALA A 203 7.44 -2.78 -7.19
C ALA A 203 8.45 -3.53 -6.31
N PHE A 204 8.87 -2.90 -5.21
CA PHE A 204 9.65 -3.53 -4.17
C PHE A 204 8.71 -3.96 -3.04
N ARG A 205 8.71 -5.25 -2.70
CA ARG A 205 7.85 -5.83 -1.65
C ARG A 205 8.62 -5.94 -0.35
N GLY A 206 8.09 -5.47 0.77
CA GLY A 206 8.75 -5.63 2.06
C GLY A 206 10.03 -4.80 2.21
N ASP A 207 10.95 -5.36 2.97
CA ASP A 207 12.32 -4.85 3.08
C ASP A 207 13.20 -5.17 1.87
N ARG A 208 12.66 -5.80 0.81
CA ARG A 208 13.45 -6.17 -0.38
C ARG A 208 14.07 -4.94 -1.02
N ARG A 209 15.34 -5.11 -1.39
CA ARG A 209 16.17 -4.11 -2.09
C ARG A 209 16.56 -4.57 -3.48
N GLN A 210 16.04 -5.71 -3.96
CA GLN A 210 16.31 -6.23 -5.28
C GLN A 210 15.01 -6.73 -5.92
N VAL A 211 14.80 -6.41 -7.20
CA VAL A 211 13.69 -6.90 -8.02
C VAL A 211 14.19 -7.16 -9.45
N SER A 212 13.64 -8.16 -10.12
CA SER A 212 13.85 -8.39 -11.54
C SER A 212 12.55 -8.11 -12.30
N VAL A 213 12.63 -7.44 -13.44
CA VAL A 213 11.52 -7.29 -14.39
C VAL A 213 11.88 -8.02 -15.67
N GLN A 214 10.95 -8.84 -16.16
CA GLN A 214 11.14 -9.69 -17.32
C GLN A 214 10.08 -9.38 -18.37
N GLU A 215 10.50 -9.09 -19.61
CA GLU A 215 9.60 -9.14 -20.77
C GLU A 215 9.46 -10.60 -21.22
N ASN A 216 8.22 -11.09 -21.32
CA ASN A 216 7.91 -12.46 -21.75
C ASN A 216 7.69 -12.55 -23.28
N ALA A 217 7.48 -13.77 -23.77
CA ALA A 217 7.27 -14.06 -25.20
C ALA A 217 5.99 -13.46 -25.81
N ASP A 218 4.98 -13.15 -25.00
CA ASP A 218 3.77 -12.41 -25.40
C ASP A 218 3.99 -10.88 -25.51
N GLY A 219 5.14 -10.36 -25.06
CA GLY A 219 5.42 -8.93 -24.94
C GLY A 219 4.89 -8.29 -23.66
N GLY A 220 4.26 -9.06 -22.77
CA GLY A 220 3.91 -8.66 -21.42
C GLY A 220 5.14 -8.64 -20.50
N PHE A 221 4.96 -8.07 -19.31
CA PHE A 221 6.04 -7.93 -18.32
C PHE A 221 5.67 -8.56 -16.98
N ASN A 222 6.54 -9.41 -16.45
CA ASN A 222 6.42 -10.00 -15.12
C ASN A 222 7.46 -9.45 -14.14
N LEU A 223 7.06 -9.30 -12.88
CA LEU A 223 7.98 -9.09 -11.76
C LEU A 223 8.45 -10.43 -11.23
N ILE A 224 9.76 -10.67 -11.27
CA ILE A 224 10.40 -11.85 -10.70
C ILE A 224 11.17 -11.43 -9.45
N ASP A 225 10.66 -11.89 -8.31
CA ASP A 225 11.36 -11.79 -7.03
C ASP A 225 12.56 -12.75 -7.04
N SER A 226 13.78 -12.23 -7.19
CA SER A 226 15.01 -13.04 -7.25
C SER A 226 15.38 -13.67 -5.91
N ALA A 227 14.74 -14.78 -5.57
CA ALA A 227 15.26 -15.77 -4.63
C ALA A 227 16.08 -16.83 -5.40
N GLY A 228 17.40 -16.82 -5.24
CA GLY A 228 18.35 -17.91 -5.53
C GLY A 228 18.15 -18.78 -6.80
N SER A 229 18.93 -18.48 -7.84
CA SER A 229 19.55 -19.43 -8.79
C SER A 229 18.91 -20.82 -9.07
N LEU A 230 18.39 -20.99 -10.29
CA LEU A 230 18.34 -22.27 -11.04
C LEU A 230 19.66 -22.45 -11.85
N PRO A 231 19.96 -23.58 -12.55
CA PRO A 231 19.21 -24.85 -12.72
C PRO A 231 20.07 -26.15 -12.57
N THR A 232 19.48 -27.35 -12.75
CA THR A 232 19.90 -28.43 -13.70
C THR A 232 19.17 -29.77 -13.42
N GLY A 233 18.99 -30.61 -14.45
CA GLY A 233 18.86 -32.07 -14.26
C GLY A 233 17.54 -32.75 -14.63
N ASP A 234 17.24 -32.77 -15.93
CA ASP A 234 16.78 -33.92 -16.74
C ASP A 234 16.15 -35.18 -16.07
N GLY A 235 15.14 -35.75 -16.74
CA GLY A 235 14.97 -37.21 -16.76
C GLY A 235 13.68 -37.82 -16.19
N SER A 236 12.78 -38.19 -17.11
CA SER A 236 11.88 -39.36 -17.06
C SER A 236 10.69 -39.42 -16.07
N HIS A 237 9.51 -39.67 -16.66
CA HIS A 237 8.43 -40.42 -16.00
C HIS A 237 8.93 -41.81 -15.53
N PRO A 238 8.31 -42.38 -14.49
CA PRO A 238 7.47 -43.54 -14.77
C PRO A 238 6.11 -43.56 -14.05
N SER A 239 5.21 -44.37 -14.61
CA SER A 239 3.80 -44.53 -14.25
C SER A 239 3.54 -45.06 -12.84
N ARG A 240 2.38 -44.69 -12.27
CA ARG A 240 1.80 -45.37 -11.09
C ARG A 240 1.50 -46.85 -11.40
N PRO A 241 1.73 -47.78 -10.45
CA PRO A 241 1.18 -49.14 -10.53
C PRO A 241 -0.32 -49.15 -10.19
N ILE A 242 -1.06 -50.04 -10.84
CA ILE A 242 -2.50 -50.33 -10.62
C ILE A 242 -2.63 -51.63 -9.79
N PHE A 243 -3.86 -51.95 -9.36
CA PHE A 243 -4.42 -53.23 -8.88
C PHE A 243 -4.66 -53.36 -7.35
N PRO A 244 -5.69 -54.11 -6.90
CA PRO A 244 -7.00 -54.38 -7.53
C PRO A 244 -8.20 -54.17 -6.57
N VAL A 245 -9.43 -54.32 -7.08
CA VAL A 245 -10.71 -54.17 -6.34
C VAL A 245 -11.37 -55.53 -6.03
N GLY A 246 -12.03 -55.64 -4.87
CA GLY A 246 -13.15 -56.56 -4.63
C GLY A 246 -13.32 -57.01 -3.16
N PRO A 247 -14.47 -57.59 -2.75
CA PRO A 247 -15.81 -57.54 -3.35
C PRO A 247 -16.93 -57.15 -2.34
N THR A 248 -18.15 -56.98 -2.85
CA THR A 248 -19.35 -56.44 -2.17
C THR A 248 -20.22 -57.47 -1.42
N VAL A 249 -20.70 -57.12 -0.21
CA VAL A 249 -21.92 -57.61 0.49
C VAL A 249 -22.34 -56.54 1.53
N GLY A 250 -23.60 -56.22 1.88
CA GLY A 250 -24.89 -56.57 1.27
C GLY A 250 -26.12 -56.34 2.20
N ALA A 251 -26.82 -55.20 2.04
CA ALA A 251 -28.17 -54.81 2.50
C ALA A 251 -28.66 -55.05 3.96
N SER A 252 -29.13 -53.98 4.63
CA SER A 252 -30.33 -54.01 5.50
C SER A 252 -30.91 -52.59 5.72
N ASN A 253 -32.23 -52.45 5.76
CA ASN A 253 -32.96 -51.19 5.96
C ASN A 253 -33.26 -50.93 7.45
N ALA A 254 -32.92 -49.74 7.95
CA ALA A 254 -33.56 -49.09 9.10
C ALA A 254 -33.30 -47.57 9.07
N PRO A 255 -34.28 -46.70 9.39
CA PRO A 255 -34.04 -45.26 9.46
C PRO A 255 -33.24 -44.91 10.73
N PRO A 256 -32.21 -44.06 10.66
CA PRO A 256 -31.47 -43.61 11.83
C PRO A 256 -32.29 -42.60 12.67
N PRO A 257 -32.05 -42.50 13.99
CA PRO A 257 -32.63 -41.46 14.83
C PRO A 257 -32.13 -40.06 14.43
N PRO A 258 -32.86 -38.98 14.76
CA PRO A 258 -32.44 -37.62 14.46
C PRO A 258 -31.08 -37.29 15.10
N PRO A 259 -30.20 -36.53 14.42
CA PRO A 259 -28.87 -36.23 14.93
C PRO A 259 -28.94 -35.37 16.21
N PRO A 260 -27.97 -35.52 17.14
CA PRO A 260 -27.78 -34.56 18.22
C PRO A 260 -27.41 -33.18 17.65
N PRO A 261 -27.67 -32.08 18.40
CA PRO A 261 -27.39 -30.73 17.93
C PRO A 261 -25.91 -30.55 17.56
N PRO A 262 -25.57 -29.72 16.54
CA PRO A 262 -24.20 -29.59 16.05
C PRO A 262 -23.20 -29.20 17.15
N ASN A 263 -22.10 -29.96 17.19
CA ASN A 263 -21.00 -29.70 18.09
C ASN A 263 -20.26 -28.43 17.64
N LEU A 264 -20.14 -27.43 18.51
CA LEU A 264 -19.35 -26.21 18.26
C LEU A 264 -17.85 -26.55 18.24
N GLY A 265 -17.33 -26.92 17.08
CA GLY A 265 -15.92 -27.23 16.88
C GLY A 265 -15.48 -26.96 15.45
N ALA A 266 -14.45 -26.12 15.31
CA ALA A 266 -13.64 -25.84 14.11
C ALA A 266 -14.40 -25.80 12.78
N ALA A 267 -14.65 -24.60 12.27
CA ALA A 267 -15.08 -24.42 10.88
C ALA A 267 -14.08 -25.09 9.93
N SER A 268 -14.51 -26.15 9.28
CA SER A 268 -13.86 -26.66 8.08
C SER A 268 -14.01 -25.59 7.00
N ILE A 269 -12.93 -25.31 6.27
CA ILE A 269 -13.04 -24.55 5.03
C ILE A 269 -13.74 -25.50 4.05
N GLU A 270 -14.98 -25.19 3.69
CA GLU A 270 -15.65 -25.86 2.57
C GLU A 270 -14.95 -25.38 1.29
N GLU A 271 -14.45 -26.35 0.52
CA GLU A 271 -13.82 -26.11 -0.79
C GLU A 271 -14.94 -25.90 -1.82
N ASP A 272 -15.24 -24.65 -2.16
CA ASP A 272 -16.08 -24.29 -3.31
C ASP A 272 -15.46 -23.09 -4.04
N ASP A 273 -15.56 -23.15 -5.38
CA ASP A 273 -14.91 -22.31 -6.39
C ASP A 273 -13.36 -22.35 -6.40
N GLU A 274 -12.77 -23.14 -7.31
CA GLU A 274 -11.39 -22.89 -7.76
C GLU A 274 -11.33 -21.45 -8.34
N PRO A 275 -10.32 -20.64 -7.99
CA PRO A 275 -10.20 -19.31 -8.57
C PRO A 275 -9.87 -19.42 -10.06
N ASP A 276 -10.60 -18.67 -10.89
CA ASP A 276 -10.18 -18.42 -12.27
C ASP A 276 -8.73 -17.92 -12.25
N GLU A 277 -7.82 -18.62 -12.96
CA GLU A 277 -6.36 -18.42 -12.85
C GLU A 277 -5.87 -17.00 -13.25
N ASP A 278 -6.77 -16.19 -13.83
CA ASP A 278 -6.53 -14.83 -14.32
C ASP A 278 -6.95 -13.70 -13.34
N GLU A 279 -7.76 -13.96 -12.29
CA GLU A 279 -8.17 -12.90 -11.34
C GLU A 279 -7.24 -12.79 -10.12
N ASN A 280 -6.82 -11.56 -9.80
CA ASN A 280 -6.01 -11.30 -8.62
C ASN A 280 -6.90 -11.37 -7.35
N PRO A 281 -6.65 -12.30 -6.40
CA PRO A 281 -7.51 -12.49 -5.24
C PRO A 281 -7.60 -11.26 -4.30
N TYR A 282 -6.70 -10.29 -4.46
CA TYR A 282 -6.67 -9.05 -3.69
C TYR A 282 -7.36 -7.87 -4.38
N ASP A 283 -7.86 -8.00 -5.61
CA ASP A 283 -8.58 -6.89 -6.28
C ASP A 283 -9.86 -6.48 -5.53
N ILE A 284 -10.45 -7.40 -4.76
CA ILE A 284 -11.58 -7.13 -3.86
C ILE A 284 -11.26 -6.07 -2.78
N LEU A 285 -9.98 -5.87 -2.45
CA LEU A 285 -9.55 -4.83 -1.50
C LEU A 285 -9.80 -3.41 -2.03
N ARG A 286 -9.98 -3.21 -3.35
CA ARG A 286 -10.40 -1.91 -3.93
C ARG A 286 -11.78 -1.46 -3.45
N GLN A 287 -12.63 -2.42 -3.07
CA GLN A 287 -14.07 -2.19 -2.87
C GLN A 287 -14.42 -1.61 -1.49
N PHE A 288 -13.49 -1.64 -0.53
CA PHE A 288 -13.73 -1.18 0.84
C PHE A 288 -12.54 -0.41 1.42
N ASP A 289 -12.82 0.55 2.30
CA ASP A 289 -11.79 1.30 3.03
C ASP A 289 -11.26 0.44 4.20
N THR A 290 -9.94 0.29 4.31
CA THR A 290 -9.32 -0.55 5.36
C THR A 290 -8.81 0.27 6.55
N VAL A 291 -9.24 -0.09 7.76
CA VAL A 291 -8.88 0.59 9.01
C VAL A 291 -8.29 -0.38 10.02
N PHE A 292 -7.07 -0.14 10.49
CA PHE A 292 -6.48 -0.88 11.61
C PHE A 292 -6.74 -0.19 12.94
N VAL A 293 -7.22 -0.94 13.94
CA VAL A 293 -7.39 -0.49 15.33
C VAL A 293 -6.47 -1.30 16.23
N ILE A 294 -5.39 -0.64 16.65
CA ILE A 294 -4.25 -1.29 17.30
C ILE A 294 -4.29 -1.05 18.81
N ASP A 295 -4.20 -2.15 19.55
CA ASP A 295 -3.98 -2.15 20.98
C ASP A 295 -2.56 -1.64 21.30
N ASP A 296 -2.49 -0.48 21.94
CA ASP A 296 -1.30 0.10 22.55
C ASP A 296 -1.40 0.12 24.08
N SER A 297 -2.21 -0.76 24.68
CA SER A 297 -2.32 -0.91 26.14
C SER A 297 -1.02 -1.44 26.78
N GLY A 298 -0.96 -1.37 28.11
CA GLY A 298 0.20 -1.85 28.86
C GLY A 298 0.51 -3.34 28.73
N SER A 299 -0.44 -4.20 28.33
CA SER A 299 -0.23 -5.64 28.17
C SER A 299 0.59 -5.97 26.92
N MET A 300 0.40 -5.22 25.84
CA MET A 300 1.07 -5.42 24.54
C MET A 300 2.60 -5.32 24.58
N LYS A 301 3.18 -4.81 25.67
CA LYS A 301 4.64 -4.65 25.85
C LYS A 301 5.40 -5.94 25.59
N GLY A 302 6.35 -5.88 24.64
CA GLY A 302 7.29 -6.96 24.37
C GLY A 302 6.95 -7.71 23.09
N HIS A 303 6.47 -8.95 23.21
CA HIS A 303 6.26 -9.82 22.04
C HIS A 303 5.08 -9.37 21.18
N SER A 304 3.90 -9.16 21.78
CA SER A 304 2.65 -8.78 21.09
C SER A 304 2.84 -7.51 20.24
N TRP A 305 3.47 -6.47 20.80
CA TRP A 305 3.78 -5.23 20.06
C TRP A 305 4.73 -5.43 18.88
N ARG A 306 5.75 -6.28 19.01
CA ARG A 306 6.69 -6.56 17.91
C ARG A 306 6.04 -7.38 16.80
N GLU A 307 5.22 -8.36 17.17
CA GLU A 307 4.44 -9.19 16.25
C GLU A 307 3.44 -8.31 15.48
N THR A 308 2.63 -7.53 16.19
CA THR A 308 1.67 -6.59 15.61
C THR A 308 2.34 -5.61 14.63
N ARG A 309 3.49 -5.04 15.00
CA ARG A 309 4.26 -4.15 14.11
C ARG A 309 4.74 -4.86 12.83
N ALA A 310 5.20 -6.11 12.92
CA ALA A 310 5.64 -6.88 11.76
C ALA A 310 4.47 -7.17 10.82
N VAL A 311 3.36 -7.66 11.37
CA VAL A 311 2.12 -7.96 10.65
C VAL A 311 1.57 -6.73 9.93
N LEU A 312 1.48 -5.59 10.61
CA LEU A 312 1.03 -4.34 9.99
C LEU A 312 1.93 -3.86 8.87
N LYS A 313 3.26 -3.92 9.05
CA LYS A 313 4.21 -3.54 8.00
C LYS A 313 3.91 -4.32 6.71
N ASP A 314 3.82 -5.65 6.83
CA ASP A 314 3.69 -6.52 5.66
C ASP A 314 2.27 -6.46 5.04
N ILE A 315 1.20 -6.30 5.84
CA ILE A 315 -0.17 -6.14 5.30
C ILE A 315 -0.38 -4.76 4.70
N THR A 316 0.12 -3.68 5.30
CA THR A 316 -0.04 -2.34 4.74
C THR A 316 0.54 -2.28 3.33
N ASN A 317 1.68 -2.92 3.06
CA ASN A 317 2.25 -3.02 1.72
C ASN A 317 1.35 -3.76 0.71
N ILE A 318 0.52 -4.70 1.17
CA ILE A 318 -0.42 -5.42 0.31
C ILE A 318 -1.70 -4.59 0.14
N CYS A 319 -2.33 -4.11 1.21
CA CYS A 319 -3.52 -3.27 1.12
C CYS A 319 -3.30 -2.03 0.23
N THR A 320 -2.15 -1.36 0.33
CA THR A 320 -1.86 -0.12 -0.44
C THR A 320 -1.47 -0.37 -1.90
N GLU A 321 -1.39 -1.64 -2.33
CA GLU A 321 -1.33 -2.00 -3.75
C GLU A 321 -2.71 -1.96 -4.42
N TYR A 322 -3.79 -2.13 -3.62
CA TYR A 322 -5.17 -2.21 -4.08
C TYR A 322 -6.08 -1.12 -3.49
N ASP A 323 -5.68 -0.39 -2.46
CA ASP A 323 -6.45 0.74 -1.89
C ASP A 323 -5.76 2.08 -2.22
N ASP A 324 -6.38 2.86 -3.10
CA ASP A 324 -5.75 4.03 -3.75
C ASP A 324 -5.41 5.18 -2.78
N ASP A 325 -6.17 5.37 -1.70
CA ASP A 325 -5.83 6.33 -0.63
C ASP A 325 -5.24 5.67 0.63
N GLY A 326 -4.94 4.37 0.59
CA GLY A 326 -4.23 3.63 1.62
C GLY A 326 -5.02 3.41 2.92
N VAL A 327 -4.36 2.81 3.92
CA VAL A 327 -5.05 2.34 5.14
C VAL A 327 -5.01 3.37 6.26
N ASP A 328 -6.06 3.43 7.09
CA ASP A 328 -6.02 4.26 8.30
C ASP A 328 -5.59 3.44 9.52
N ILE A 329 -4.73 3.99 10.39
CA ILE A 329 -4.23 3.31 11.60
C ILE A 329 -4.60 4.12 12.86
N TYR A 330 -5.43 3.53 13.73
CA TYR A 330 -5.84 4.11 15.00
C TYR A 330 -5.32 3.29 16.17
N PHE A 331 -4.74 3.94 17.18
CA PHE A 331 -4.39 3.28 18.44
C PHE A 331 -5.49 3.46 19.49
N LEU A 332 -5.62 2.54 20.45
CA LEU A 332 -6.63 2.63 21.51
C LEU A 332 -6.43 3.86 22.42
N ASN A 333 -5.20 4.11 22.86
CA ASN A 333 -4.85 5.18 23.80
C ASN A 333 -4.20 6.37 23.09
N HIS A 334 -3.18 6.12 22.25
CA HIS A 334 -2.46 7.16 21.51
C HIS A 334 -3.35 7.88 20.48
N ARG A 335 -3.07 9.17 20.28
CA ARG A 335 -3.77 10.05 19.33
C ARG A 335 -2.73 10.81 18.52
N SER A 336 -2.82 10.72 17.19
CA SER A 336 -2.08 11.62 16.31
C SER A 336 -2.61 13.07 16.43
N ALA A 337 -1.91 14.02 15.82
CA ALA A 337 -2.38 15.39 15.66
C ALA A 337 -3.37 15.59 14.50
N GLN A 338 -3.69 14.54 13.71
CA GLN A 338 -4.61 14.66 12.58
C GLN A 338 -6.04 14.86 13.06
N SER A 339 -6.66 15.94 12.56
CA SER A 339 -8.07 16.26 12.75
C SER A 339 -8.96 15.24 12.05
N ALA A 340 -10.23 15.15 12.47
CA ALA A 340 -11.20 14.29 11.81
C ALA A 340 -11.62 14.85 10.45
N ASP A 341 -11.80 13.99 9.45
CA ASP A 341 -12.40 14.32 8.15
C ASP A 341 -13.82 13.75 8.08
N MET A 342 -14.81 14.62 8.28
CA MET A 342 -16.24 14.25 8.20
C MET A 342 -16.71 13.90 6.78
N HIS A 343 -15.97 14.29 5.73
CA HIS A 343 -16.31 13.98 4.34
C HIS A 343 -15.76 12.62 3.89
N LYS A 344 -14.66 12.16 4.51
CA LYS A 344 -14.07 10.83 4.30
C LYS A 344 -14.41 9.82 5.39
N GLY A 345 -15.21 10.19 6.40
CA GLY A 345 -15.57 9.27 7.49
C GLY A 345 -14.43 8.99 8.48
N ARG A 346 -13.34 9.75 8.42
CA ARG A 346 -12.11 9.51 9.20
C ARG A 346 -12.17 10.23 10.56
N SER A 347 -12.11 9.48 11.65
CA SER A 347 -12.11 10.01 13.02
C SER A 347 -10.78 10.68 13.38
N SER A 348 -10.79 11.56 14.40
CA SER A 348 -9.57 12.26 14.82
C SER A 348 -8.58 11.37 15.57
N GLY A 349 -7.31 11.77 15.52
CA GLY A 349 -6.22 11.10 16.23
C GLY A 349 -5.93 9.68 15.74
N GLY A 350 -6.28 9.37 14.49
CA GLY A 350 -5.72 8.25 13.72
C GLY A 350 -4.61 8.74 12.79
N TYR A 351 -3.87 7.82 12.19
CA TYR A 351 -2.97 8.10 11.08
C TYR A 351 -3.72 7.73 9.80
N HIS A 352 -4.11 8.74 9.03
CA HIS A 352 -4.92 8.59 7.82
C HIS A 352 -4.04 8.39 6.59
N CYS A 353 -4.57 7.65 5.61
CA CYS A 353 -3.92 7.43 4.30
C CYS A 353 -2.48 6.89 4.38
N VAL A 354 -2.23 5.92 5.27
CA VAL A 354 -0.90 5.32 5.42
C VAL A 354 -0.61 4.42 4.23
N THR A 355 0.32 4.85 3.37
CA THR A 355 0.63 4.17 2.10
C THR A 355 1.95 3.41 2.09
N THR A 356 2.78 3.52 3.14
CA THR A 356 4.14 2.94 3.15
C THR A 356 4.54 2.24 4.45
N GLU A 357 5.34 1.20 4.33
CA GLU A 357 5.97 0.49 5.46
C GLU A 357 6.83 1.40 6.34
N SER A 358 7.54 2.35 5.73
CA SER A 358 8.37 3.34 6.43
C SER A 358 7.53 4.21 7.38
N GLU A 359 6.30 4.54 6.96
CA GLU A 359 5.36 5.29 7.78
C GLU A 359 4.80 4.45 8.93
N VAL A 360 4.40 3.20 8.67
CA VAL A 360 4.04 2.24 9.73
C VAL A 360 5.18 2.11 10.75
N PHE A 361 6.42 1.97 10.30
CA PHE A 361 7.59 1.87 11.17
C PHE A 361 7.81 3.15 11.99
N ARG A 362 7.68 4.34 11.39
CA ARG A 362 7.74 5.64 12.11
C ARG A 362 6.66 5.71 13.19
N ILE A 363 5.41 5.40 12.84
CA ILE A 363 4.26 5.39 13.75
C ILE A 363 4.56 4.48 14.96
N PHE A 364 4.98 3.24 14.73
CA PHE A 364 5.28 2.30 15.81
C PHE A 364 6.53 2.63 16.65
N ASN A 365 7.36 3.57 16.22
CA ASN A 365 8.47 4.10 17.01
C ASN A 365 8.08 5.33 17.86
N THR A 366 7.02 6.07 17.47
CA THR A 366 6.48 7.18 18.28
C THR A 366 5.53 6.67 19.37
N VAL A 367 4.73 5.64 19.07
CA VAL A 367 3.79 5.03 20.02
C VAL A 367 4.49 4.04 20.95
N LYS A 368 4.13 4.05 22.24
CA LYS A 368 4.65 3.13 23.26
C LYS A 368 3.49 2.46 24.01
N PRO A 369 3.46 1.12 24.13
CA PRO A 369 2.38 0.41 24.83
C PRO A 369 2.24 0.84 26.30
N GLN A 370 1.13 1.48 26.66
CA GLN A 370 0.84 2.10 27.95
C GLN A 370 -0.68 2.16 28.21
N TYR A 371 -1.09 2.36 29.46
CA TYR A 371 -2.50 2.51 29.87
C TYR A 371 -3.36 1.25 29.66
N ALA A 372 -4.68 1.44 29.60
CA ALA A 372 -5.71 0.40 29.58
C ALA A 372 -6.09 -0.01 28.14
N THR A 373 -7.14 -0.81 27.97
CA THR A 373 -7.62 -1.31 26.66
C THR A 373 -9.03 -0.76 26.37
N PRO A 374 -9.20 0.56 26.10
CA PRO A 374 -10.50 1.21 25.88
C PRO A 374 -11.04 0.98 24.46
N LEU A 375 -11.25 -0.29 24.12
CA LEU A 375 -11.62 -0.73 22.78
C LEU A 375 -13.02 -0.25 22.36
N GLY A 376 -14.01 -0.33 23.25
CA GLY A 376 -15.39 0.05 22.95
C GLY A 376 -15.52 1.52 22.62
N ARG A 377 -14.91 2.39 23.44
CA ARG A 377 -14.85 3.84 23.20
C ARG A 377 -14.12 4.17 21.89
N ARG A 378 -13.02 3.48 21.58
CA ARG A 378 -12.27 3.78 20.35
C ARG A 378 -13.03 3.35 19.10
N LEU A 379 -13.64 2.17 19.11
CA LEU A 379 -14.50 1.71 18.02
C LEU A 379 -15.70 2.66 17.82
N HIS A 380 -16.39 3.05 18.91
CA HIS A 380 -17.49 4.00 18.82
C HIS A 380 -17.07 5.33 18.15
N ASN A 381 -15.91 5.90 18.51
CA ASN A 381 -15.43 7.14 17.91
C ASN A 381 -15.14 7.03 16.40
N ILE A 382 -14.73 5.86 15.92
CA ILE A 382 -14.45 5.60 14.49
C ILE A 382 -15.77 5.40 13.75
N LEU A 383 -16.57 4.43 14.22
CA LEU A 383 -17.89 4.10 13.67
C LEU A 383 -18.85 5.30 13.66
N HIS A 384 -18.80 6.16 14.67
CA HIS A 384 -19.63 7.37 14.72
C HIS A 384 -19.35 8.31 13.56
N VAL A 385 -18.08 8.57 13.24
CA VAL A 385 -17.72 9.50 12.16
C VAL A 385 -18.05 8.90 10.80
N TYR A 386 -17.76 7.62 10.60
CA TYR A 386 -18.10 6.91 9.37
C TYR A 386 -19.61 6.83 9.13
N LEU A 387 -20.41 6.39 10.11
CA LEU A 387 -21.87 6.28 9.97
C LEU A 387 -22.56 7.66 9.86
N HIS A 388 -21.95 8.73 10.40
CA HIS A 388 -22.41 10.09 10.15
C HIS A 388 -22.16 10.49 8.69
N MET A 389 -20.97 10.23 8.15
CA MET A 389 -20.64 10.49 6.75
C MET A 389 -21.59 9.71 5.80
N LEU A 390 -21.78 8.41 6.05
CA LEU A 390 -22.73 7.57 5.33
C LEU A 390 -24.15 8.16 5.33
N GLU A 391 -24.67 8.57 6.50
CA GLU A 391 -25.98 9.23 6.60
C GLU A 391 -26.07 10.52 5.74
N GLN A 392 -25.00 11.32 5.66
CA GLN A 392 -25.00 12.51 4.81
C GLN A 392 -24.90 12.18 3.32
N HIS A 393 -24.29 11.05 2.95
CA HIS A 393 -24.18 10.60 1.57
C HIS A 393 -25.51 10.01 1.07
N LEU A 394 -26.13 9.13 1.84
CA LEU A 394 -27.45 8.56 1.54
C LEU A 394 -28.51 9.67 1.36
N LYS A 395 -28.54 10.68 2.24
CA LYS A 395 -29.42 11.87 2.10
C LYS A 395 -29.20 12.70 0.84
N ARG A 396 -28.09 12.47 0.12
CA ARG A 396 -27.72 13.16 -1.13
C ARG A 396 -27.77 12.23 -2.35
N GLY A 397 -28.28 11.00 -2.20
CA GLY A 397 -28.25 9.99 -3.27
C GLY A 397 -26.83 9.62 -3.68
N ARG A 398 -25.91 9.51 -2.72
CA ARG A 398 -24.52 9.09 -2.93
C ARG A 398 -24.22 7.84 -2.14
N GLU A 399 -23.45 6.96 -2.75
CA GLU A 399 -22.87 5.78 -2.12
C GLU A 399 -21.59 6.15 -1.34
N SER A 400 -21.21 5.26 -0.43
CA SER A 400 -19.93 5.29 0.29
C SER A 400 -19.32 3.90 0.25
N LYS A 401 -18.01 3.80 -0.02
CA LYS A 401 -17.27 2.54 0.13
C LYS A 401 -17.55 1.91 1.50
N PRO A 402 -17.85 0.60 1.58
CA PRO A 402 -17.87 -0.17 2.83
C PRO A 402 -16.60 0.03 3.66
N LEU A 403 -16.72 -0.10 4.99
CA LEU A 403 -15.61 0.04 5.93
C LEU A 403 -15.22 -1.30 6.53
N ASN A 404 -13.94 -1.64 6.52
CA ASN A 404 -13.43 -2.87 7.13
C ASN A 404 -12.44 -2.54 8.26
N ILE A 405 -12.86 -2.77 9.51
CA ILE A 405 -12.10 -2.44 10.73
C ILE A 405 -11.41 -3.68 11.28
N ILE A 406 -10.08 -3.69 11.27
CA ILE A 406 -9.20 -4.76 11.74
C ILE A 406 -8.66 -4.40 13.12
N VAL A 407 -9.21 -5.00 14.16
CA VAL A 407 -8.75 -4.84 15.55
C VAL A 407 -7.63 -5.84 15.83
N ILE A 408 -6.46 -5.37 16.31
CA ILE A 408 -5.36 -6.24 16.75
C ILE A 408 -5.09 -5.99 18.24
N THR A 409 -5.24 -7.01 19.10
CA THR A 409 -5.16 -6.90 20.56
C THR A 409 -4.61 -8.16 21.26
N ASP A 410 -3.95 -8.02 22.41
CA ASP A 410 -3.59 -9.13 23.31
C ASP A 410 -4.40 -9.17 24.61
N GLY A 411 -5.28 -8.19 24.83
CA GLY A 411 -5.96 -7.94 26.10
C GLY A 411 -7.46 -8.21 26.11
N GLU A 412 -8.03 -8.21 27.32
CA GLU A 412 -9.47 -8.08 27.53
C GLU A 412 -9.82 -6.58 27.55
N PRO A 413 -10.86 -6.13 26.81
CA PRO A 413 -11.32 -4.75 26.84
C PRO A 413 -11.64 -4.26 28.26
N THR A 414 -11.22 -3.05 28.58
CA THR A 414 -11.49 -2.42 29.88
C THR A 414 -12.78 -1.59 29.92
N ASP A 415 -13.52 -1.57 28.81
CA ASP A 415 -14.80 -0.90 28.62
C ASP A 415 -15.78 -1.77 27.81
N ASN A 416 -17.05 -1.35 27.73
CA ASN A 416 -18.07 -2.13 27.04
C ASN A 416 -17.97 -1.96 25.51
N VAL A 417 -17.44 -2.98 24.84
CA VAL A 417 -17.36 -3.05 23.38
C VAL A 417 -18.71 -3.37 22.75
N GLU A 418 -19.54 -4.16 23.42
CA GLU A 418 -20.82 -4.60 22.88
C GLU A 418 -21.76 -3.42 22.60
N ASP A 419 -21.76 -2.40 23.47
CA ASP A 419 -22.62 -1.21 23.30
C ASP A 419 -22.25 -0.41 22.05
N ALA A 420 -20.94 -0.30 21.74
CA ALA A 420 -20.45 0.39 20.54
C ALA A 420 -20.88 -0.33 19.26
N ILE A 421 -20.84 -1.67 19.27
CA ILE A 421 -21.21 -2.49 18.12
C ILE A 421 -22.73 -2.55 17.94
N VAL A 422 -23.50 -2.76 19.02
CA VAL A 422 -24.97 -2.70 19.01
C VAL A 422 -25.43 -1.33 18.50
N TRP A 423 -24.82 -0.23 18.98
CA TRP A 423 -25.11 1.11 18.49
C TRP A 423 -24.89 1.25 16.98
N ALA A 424 -23.76 0.75 16.47
CA ALA A 424 -23.41 0.83 15.05
C ALA A 424 -24.38 0.01 14.18
N ALA A 425 -24.62 -1.25 14.54
CA ALA A 425 -25.58 -2.13 13.87
C ALA A 425 -26.98 -1.49 13.81
N THR A 426 -27.54 -1.07 14.96
CA THR A 426 -28.84 -0.39 15.04
C THR A 426 -28.87 0.94 14.27
N LYS A 427 -27.73 1.62 14.10
CA LYS A 427 -27.63 2.83 13.28
C LYS A 427 -27.63 2.50 11.79
N MET A 428 -26.99 1.41 11.38
CA MET A 428 -27.01 0.91 9.99
C MET A 428 -28.40 0.43 9.58
N ASP A 429 -29.11 -0.32 10.44
CA ASP A 429 -30.51 -0.73 10.22
C ASP A 429 -31.41 0.49 9.96
N LYS A 430 -31.23 1.56 10.74
CA LYS A 430 -31.99 2.83 10.58
C LYS A 430 -31.60 3.65 9.36
N LEU A 431 -30.49 3.32 8.71
CA LEU A 431 -30.04 3.95 7.47
C LEU A 431 -30.36 3.11 6.23
N ASP A 432 -30.95 1.92 6.40
CA ASP A 432 -31.15 0.94 5.33
C ASP A 432 -29.83 0.61 4.60
N ALA A 433 -28.74 0.51 5.39
CA ALA A 433 -27.40 0.35 4.86
C ALA A 433 -27.11 -1.14 4.53
N PRO A 434 -26.46 -1.46 3.39
CA PRO A 434 -26.13 -2.83 2.99
C PRO A 434 -25.47 -3.64 4.11
N GLY A 435 -25.82 -4.92 4.26
CA GLY A 435 -25.17 -5.93 5.12
C GLY A 435 -23.65 -5.76 5.25
N SER A 436 -22.98 -5.66 4.10
CA SER A 436 -21.54 -5.55 3.89
C SER A 436 -20.92 -4.19 4.24
N GLN A 437 -21.72 -3.13 4.44
CA GLN A 437 -21.26 -1.74 4.60
C GLN A 437 -20.29 -1.51 5.76
N VAL A 438 -20.32 -2.33 6.82
CA VAL A 438 -19.31 -2.33 7.89
C VAL A 438 -18.94 -3.75 8.27
N GLY A 439 -17.65 -4.07 8.20
CA GLY A 439 -17.05 -5.26 8.81
C GLY A 439 -16.17 -4.88 10.01
N LEU A 440 -16.28 -5.64 11.10
CA LEU A 440 -15.37 -5.61 12.25
C LEU A 440 -14.68 -6.97 12.33
N GLN A 441 -13.35 -6.97 12.32
CA GLN A 441 -12.53 -8.17 12.46
C GLN A 441 -11.67 -8.10 13.72
N PHE A 442 -11.59 -9.18 14.48
CA PHE A 442 -10.76 -9.26 15.67
C PHE A 442 -9.63 -10.28 15.52
N PHE A 443 -8.40 -9.80 15.44
CA PHE A 443 -7.19 -10.62 15.49
C PHE A 443 -6.53 -10.54 16.86
N GLN A 444 -6.30 -11.71 17.43
CA GLN A 444 -5.59 -11.84 18.68
C GLN A 444 -4.09 -12.04 18.45
N VAL A 445 -3.27 -11.28 19.16
CA VAL A 445 -1.86 -11.60 19.40
C VAL A 445 -1.67 -12.11 20.85
N GLY A 446 -0.70 -13.00 21.07
CA GLY A 446 -0.47 -13.61 22.39
C GLY A 446 -1.64 -14.47 22.93
N ASP A 447 -1.58 -14.85 24.22
CA ASP A 447 -2.44 -15.90 24.79
C ASP A 447 -3.67 -15.43 25.59
N LYS A 448 -3.80 -14.14 25.92
CA LYS A 448 -4.73 -13.68 26.98
C LYS A 448 -6.14 -13.30 26.50
N ALA A 449 -6.31 -12.77 25.28
CA ALA A 449 -7.60 -12.20 24.84
C ALA A 449 -8.71 -13.22 24.50
N LYS A 450 -8.36 -14.46 24.08
CA LYS A 450 -9.28 -15.41 23.40
C LYS A 450 -10.66 -15.52 24.04
N LYS A 451 -10.68 -15.79 25.35
CA LYS A 451 -11.92 -16.00 26.11
C LYS A 451 -12.83 -14.78 26.19
N SER A 452 -12.29 -13.57 26.06
CA SER A 452 -13.08 -12.33 26.09
C SER A 452 -13.73 -12.03 24.75
N ILE A 453 -12.98 -12.13 23.65
CA ILE A 453 -13.48 -11.89 22.29
C ILE A 453 -14.55 -12.94 21.94
N ASP A 454 -14.28 -14.23 22.22
CA ASP A 454 -15.26 -15.32 22.07
C ASP A 454 -16.58 -15.06 22.82
N ARG A 455 -16.48 -14.45 24.01
CA ARG A 455 -17.64 -14.15 24.87
C ARG A 455 -18.41 -12.94 24.32
N MET A 456 -17.71 -11.90 23.87
CA MET A 456 -18.28 -10.73 23.21
C MET A 456 -19.05 -11.13 21.94
N HIS A 457 -18.42 -11.94 21.06
CA HIS A 457 -19.06 -12.43 19.84
C HIS A 457 -20.34 -13.23 20.15
N ARG A 458 -20.28 -14.22 21.05
CA ARG A 458 -21.47 -14.96 21.50
C ARG A 458 -22.55 -14.09 22.13
N ASN A 459 -22.19 -13.02 22.83
CA ASN A 459 -23.15 -12.10 23.43
C ASN A 459 -23.83 -11.22 22.38
N ILE A 460 -23.14 -10.88 21.29
CA ILE A 460 -23.67 -10.05 20.21
C ILE A 460 -24.57 -10.88 19.29
N VAL A 461 -24.19 -12.11 18.91
CA VAL A 461 -25.05 -13.06 18.18
C VAL A 461 -26.39 -13.28 18.91
N LYS A 462 -26.37 -13.35 20.25
CA LYS A 462 -27.61 -13.46 21.07
C LYS A 462 -28.52 -12.24 21.03
N LYS A 463 -28.05 -11.06 20.62
CA LYS A 463 -28.86 -9.82 20.57
C LYS A 463 -29.70 -9.71 19.30
N GLN A 464 -29.59 -10.66 18.36
CA GLN A 464 -30.36 -10.70 17.10
C GLN A 464 -30.31 -9.37 16.31
N ILE A 465 -29.16 -8.71 16.35
CA ILE A 465 -28.84 -7.58 15.46
C ILE A 465 -28.19 -8.13 14.19
N ARG A 466 -28.19 -7.35 13.11
CA ARG A 466 -27.42 -7.64 11.89
C ARG A 466 -25.97 -8.02 12.22
N ASP A 467 -25.43 -9.01 11.51
CA ASP A 467 -24.04 -9.40 11.72
C ASP A 467 -23.09 -8.41 11.01
N ILE A 468 -22.28 -7.72 11.82
CA ILE A 468 -21.19 -6.86 11.37
C ILE A 468 -19.84 -7.30 11.93
N ILE A 469 -19.77 -8.47 12.59
CA ILE A 469 -18.56 -8.99 13.23
C ILE A 469 -18.11 -10.27 12.52
N ASP A 470 -16.89 -10.27 12.00
CA ASP A 470 -16.16 -11.52 11.84
C ASP A 470 -15.18 -11.71 13.02
N THR A 471 -15.26 -12.83 13.72
CA THR A 471 -14.32 -13.17 14.79
C THR A 471 -13.48 -14.36 14.36
N VAL A 472 -12.33 -14.07 13.75
CA VAL A 472 -11.33 -15.10 13.46
C VAL A 472 -10.41 -15.31 14.64
N THR A 473 -10.76 -16.30 15.47
CA THR A 473 -9.80 -16.88 16.41
C THR A 473 -8.74 -17.64 15.62
N TRP A 474 -7.55 -17.05 15.46
CA TRP A 474 -6.40 -17.75 14.90
C TRP A 474 -5.92 -18.86 15.85
N ASP A 475 -6.38 -20.09 15.60
CA ASP A 475 -5.79 -21.30 16.17
C ASP A 475 -4.74 -21.85 15.20
N ALA A 476 -3.47 -21.76 15.62
CA ALA A 476 -2.33 -22.10 14.80
C ALA A 476 -2.33 -23.57 14.36
N LYS A 477 -2.43 -23.80 13.05
CA LYS A 477 -1.90 -25.04 12.45
C LYS A 477 -0.40 -25.13 12.82
N ASN A 478 0.03 -26.27 13.33
CA ASN A 478 1.41 -26.59 13.75
C ASN A 478 1.95 -25.90 15.03
N GLY A 479 1.08 -25.40 15.92
CA GLY A 479 1.46 -25.16 17.33
C GLY A 479 2.37 -23.96 17.63
N LYS A 480 2.67 -23.11 16.63
CA LYS A 480 3.25 -21.78 16.84
C LYS A 480 2.23 -20.72 16.45
N LYS A 481 1.68 -20.01 17.44
CA LYS A 481 0.86 -18.82 17.23
C LYS A 481 1.74 -17.68 16.75
N VAL A 482 1.74 -17.46 15.45
CA VAL A 482 2.24 -16.24 14.82
C VAL A 482 1.13 -15.75 13.92
N LEU A 483 0.68 -14.52 14.14
CA LEU A 483 -0.20 -13.82 13.22
C LEU A 483 0.58 -13.50 11.94
N THR A 484 0.03 -13.77 10.76
CA THR A 484 0.72 -13.52 9.46
C THR A 484 -0.16 -12.71 8.51
N PRO A 485 0.44 -12.04 7.50
CA PRO A 485 -0.31 -11.23 6.54
C PRO A 485 -1.35 -12.02 5.76
N GLU A 486 -1.00 -13.23 5.34
CA GLU A 486 -1.85 -14.11 4.54
C GLU A 486 -3.11 -14.49 5.31
N VAL A 487 -2.99 -14.76 6.61
CA VAL A 487 -4.12 -15.07 7.50
C VAL A 487 -5.08 -13.89 7.60
N ILE A 488 -4.56 -12.67 7.75
CA ILE A 488 -5.43 -11.48 7.78
C ILE A 488 -6.10 -11.28 6.42
N LEU A 489 -5.35 -11.37 5.31
CA LEU A 489 -5.89 -11.14 3.97
C LEU A 489 -6.94 -12.18 3.56
N GLN A 490 -6.71 -13.47 3.81
CA GLN A 490 -7.72 -14.52 3.57
C GLN A 490 -8.99 -14.28 4.39
N THR A 491 -8.84 -13.83 5.64
CA THR A 491 -9.96 -13.45 6.52
C THR A 491 -10.69 -12.21 6.00
N LEU A 492 -9.98 -11.19 5.51
CA LEU A 492 -10.56 -9.99 4.89
C LEU A 492 -11.44 -10.38 3.71
N ILE A 493 -10.87 -11.09 2.73
CA ILE A 493 -11.53 -11.55 1.51
C ILE A 493 -12.75 -12.42 1.86
N GLY A 494 -12.58 -13.45 2.69
CA GLY A 494 -13.64 -14.39 3.06
C GLY A 494 -14.81 -13.73 3.79
N SER A 495 -14.53 -12.83 4.75
CA SER A 495 -15.59 -12.12 5.49
C SER A 495 -16.40 -11.17 4.59
N PHE A 496 -15.74 -10.55 3.60
CA PHE A 496 -16.40 -9.62 2.69
C PHE A 496 -17.24 -10.39 1.66
N LYS A 497 -16.68 -11.44 1.03
CA LYS A 497 -17.43 -12.34 0.13
C LYS A 497 -18.65 -12.97 0.80
N ARG A 498 -18.59 -13.31 2.09
CA ARG A 498 -19.75 -13.82 2.84
C ARG A 498 -20.84 -12.74 2.96
N ARG A 499 -20.49 -11.57 3.51
CA ARG A 499 -21.46 -10.47 3.72
C ARG A 499 -22.10 -9.96 2.42
N THR A 500 -21.44 -10.06 1.27
CA THR A 500 -22.02 -9.70 -0.03
C THR A 500 -22.86 -10.82 -0.66
N LYS A 501 -22.53 -12.10 -0.42
CA LYS A 501 -23.40 -13.23 -0.81
C LYS A 501 -24.71 -13.22 -0.01
N ASP A 502 -24.65 -12.97 1.30
CA ASP A 502 -25.83 -12.91 2.17
C ASP A 502 -26.83 -11.82 1.72
N GLU A 503 -26.35 -10.69 1.17
CA GLU A 503 -27.20 -9.64 0.57
C GLU A 503 -27.92 -10.13 -0.70
N SER A 504 -27.20 -10.83 -1.59
CA SER A 504 -27.75 -11.30 -2.87
C SER A 504 -28.82 -12.40 -2.73
N SER A 505 -28.87 -13.10 -1.60
CA SER A 505 -29.88 -14.13 -1.33
C SER A 505 -31.21 -13.61 -0.81
N ASP A 506 -31.28 -12.37 -0.32
CA ASP A 506 -32.51 -11.78 0.23
C ASP A 506 -33.39 -11.08 -0.83
N ASP A 507 -32.85 -10.80 -2.03
CA ASP A 507 -33.58 -10.16 -3.15
C ASP A 507 -34.39 -11.14 -4.02
N ASP A 508 -34.29 -12.45 -3.79
CA ASP A 508 -34.79 -13.52 -4.69
C ASP A 508 -36.08 -14.24 -4.17
N ASN A 509 -36.89 -13.60 -3.30
CA ASN A 509 -38.07 -14.20 -2.65
C ASN A 509 -39.31 -13.27 -2.49
#